data_AF-A0A3A6FJM2-F1
#
_entry.id   AF-A0A3A6FJM2-F1
#
_cell.length_a   1.000
_cell.length_b   1.000
_cell.length_c   1.000
_cell.angle_alpha   90.00
_cell.angle_beta   90.00
_cell.angle_gamma   90.00
#
_symmetry.space_group_name_H-M   'P 1'
#
loop_
_entity.id
_entity.type
_entity.pdbx_description
1 polymer ?
#
loop_
_entity_poly.entity_id
_entity_poly.type
_entity_poly.pdbx_seq_one_letter_code
_entity_poly.pdbx_strand_id
1 'polypeptide(L)'
;MKRENYIITVKSIYIRDAEMFCPESMTEQEILNLDDIDIFQSCEFERYWKNAEVSAYLCQMACAEEELKRELQKIAEYFKIPACFLEAIPVKKIWKMIYFIIMERRKMKKALLKKIPVVEAGIKDKQYMELCRQNYLMKVQKATVAHKRTLILNLYDAENIIKEQYQPFCRIFFSNRDFITYFIKENRWSIKTLDILEAEKGKFISQIAIRTYKEKRSIQQFFHCTDDAVDSIQLIQIEQQKRKAEKSLKRKKRRIKDIESLFCSVKPVTGRFEKWLEYEVLKESQYIFYQYSRRKMIDCTCSHCKSKYQLERSIPRHNKEYVCPICKRKSIFKAKGKSGYFSDYSEAVKIEKASDRIILRHFEVRKSYAAHGTGEYTLSYHEDYRAVFQEKFHFYYPVYSCLAHKNVWKEKYIDPYFHYRYHLDYTIKAYQTITQMPGMVYPYNLKNVFKGTPFEYCSLDYFVKNNRFVELPVVYYLKTYLKFPLLEQFVKQNMFYIALECLYQLPNEWEETKETNTRHFLGINSRYCSILSKYNMGIREWGVLQKMEKLKIHLSEQEIFAYCKIFESNRDFLELN
;
A
#
# COMPACT_ATOMS: atom_id res chain seq x y z
N MET A 1 26.83 -4.92 -16.12
CA MET A 1 26.55 -5.18 -14.70
C MET A 1 26.56 -3.87 -13.92
N LYS A 2 25.69 -3.69 -12.93
CA LYS A 2 25.53 -2.42 -12.22
C LYS A 2 26.50 -2.39 -11.04
N ARG A 3 27.60 -1.63 -11.15
CA ARG A 3 28.55 -1.40 -10.04
C ARG A 3 27.94 -0.41 -9.05
N GLU A 4 28.08 -0.67 -7.75
CA GLU A 4 27.62 0.20 -6.68
C GLU A 4 28.82 0.69 -5.86
N ASN A 5 28.74 1.91 -5.35
CA ASN A 5 29.80 2.49 -4.52
C ASN A 5 29.58 2.11 -3.07
N TYR A 6 30.61 1.55 -2.44
CA TYR A 6 30.64 1.16 -1.03
C TYR A 6 31.71 1.96 -0.29
N ILE A 7 31.43 2.23 0.97
CA ILE A 7 32.39 2.73 1.95
C ILE A 7 32.79 1.57 2.85
N ILE A 8 34.08 1.28 2.94
CA ILE A 8 34.63 0.21 3.77
C ILE A 8 35.01 0.81 5.13
N THR A 9 34.53 0.19 6.20
CA THR A 9 34.81 0.61 7.57
C THR A 9 35.06 -0.58 8.47
N VAL A 10 35.68 -0.37 9.63
CA VAL A 10 35.80 -1.38 10.69
C VAL A 10 34.49 -1.44 11.49
N LYS A 11 33.97 -2.65 11.75
CA LYS A 11 32.74 -2.86 12.54
C LYS A 11 32.95 -2.37 13.97
N SER A 12 31.95 -1.65 14.49
CA SER A 12 31.99 -1.03 15.83
C SER A 12 32.24 -2.01 16.97
N ILE A 13 31.80 -3.27 16.85
CA ILE A 13 31.98 -4.31 17.88
C ILE A 13 33.44 -4.71 18.13
N TYR A 14 34.36 -4.39 17.20
CA TYR A 14 35.79 -4.69 17.31
C TYR A 14 36.63 -3.49 17.73
N ILE A 15 36.00 -2.36 18.04
CA ILE A 15 36.64 -1.19 18.63
C ILE A 15 36.41 -1.29 20.15
N ARG A 16 37.40 -1.81 20.88
CA ARG A 16 37.37 -1.87 22.37
C ARG A 16 38.50 -1.03 22.94
N ASP A 17 38.12 -0.17 23.89
CA ASP A 17 38.94 0.47 24.93
C ASP A 17 40.28 1.06 24.47
N ALA A 18 40.32 2.38 24.21
CA ALA A 18 41.57 3.11 24.01
C ALA A 18 41.60 4.34 24.93
N GLU A 19 42.43 4.27 25.96
CA GLU A 19 42.95 5.40 26.73
C GLU A 19 44.06 6.14 25.94
N MET A 20 44.22 7.43 26.24
CA MET A 20 45.01 8.47 25.56
C MET A 20 46.53 8.23 25.48
N PHE A 21 47.19 8.68 24.40
CA PHE A 21 48.63 9.08 24.39
C PHE A 21 48.95 9.95 23.17
N CYS A 22 49.53 11.15 23.33
CA CYS A 22 49.99 12.09 22.26
C CYS A 22 51.52 11.98 21.99
N PRO A 23 52.06 12.27 20.78
CA PRO A 23 53.49 12.45 20.54
C PRO A 23 53.88 13.95 20.45
N GLU A 24 54.89 14.35 21.22
CA GLU A 24 55.27 15.73 21.57
C GLU A 24 56.01 16.58 20.50
N SER A 25 55.84 16.41 19.17
CA SER A 25 56.82 17.04 18.24
C SER A 25 56.40 17.50 16.82
N MET A 26 55.25 18.15 16.60
CA MET A 26 54.97 18.79 15.28
C MET A 26 54.44 20.22 15.37
N THR A 27 54.78 21.06 14.39
CA THR A 27 54.51 22.52 14.39
C THR A 27 53.40 22.94 13.40
N GLU A 28 52.70 24.06 13.70
CA GLU A 28 51.50 24.54 12.98
C GLU A 28 51.67 24.78 11.46
N GLN A 29 52.89 24.97 10.97
CA GLN A 29 53.16 25.15 9.54
C GLN A 29 53.19 23.82 8.74
N GLU A 30 53.40 22.69 9.40
CA GLU A 30 53.42 21.36 8.76
C GLU A 30 52.00 20.84 8.51
N ILE A 31 51.00 21.37 9.24
CA ILE A 31 49.58 20.99 9.16
C ILE A 31 48.87 21.62 7.94
N LEU A 32 49.38 22.75 7.43
CA LEU A 32 48.72 23.53 6.37
C LEU A 32 49.10 23.10 4.94
N ASN A 33 50.04 22.16 4.77
CA ASN A 33 50.63 21.78 3.46
C ASN A 33 50.29 20.35 2.96
N LEU A 34 49.31 19.64 3.53
CA LEU A 34 48.98 18.27 3.12
C LEU A 34 47.84 18.23 2.08
N ASP A 35 48.21 18.20 0.80
CA ASP A 35 47.34 17.85 -0.34
C ASP A 35 47.30 16.32 -0.55
N ASP A 36 46.14 15.82 -0.99
CA ASP A 36 45.80 14.46 -1.49
C ASP A 36 46.56 13.24 -0.92
N ILE A 37 45.80 12.40 -0.21
CA ILE A 37 46.12 11.00 0.17
C ILE A 37 47.33 10.88 1.11
N ASP A 38 47.06 10.73 2.42
CA ASP A 38 47.63 9.61 3.18
C ASP A 38 46.99 9.42 4.55
N ILE A 39 47.09 8.18 5.02
CA ILE A 39 46.60 7.65 6.29
C ILE A 39 47.48 8.17 7.44
N PHE A 40 46.86 8.62 8.54
CA PHE A 40 47.54 8.68 9.84
C PHE A 40 46.74 7.94 10.91
N GLN A 41 47.39 6.92 11.49
CA GLN A 41 47.19 6.56 12.89
C GLN A 41 48.01 7.52 13.77
N SER A 42 47.53 7.70 15.01
CA SER A 42 48.18 8.31 16.17
C SER A 42 47.89 9.81 16.45
N CYS A 43 46.89 9.98 17.33
CA CYS A 43 46.89 10.75 18.57
C CYS A 43 47.16 12.27 18.62
N GLU A 44 46.16 13.05 18.22
CA GLU A 44 45.65 14.15 19.08
C GLU A 44 44.23 14.62 18.67
N PHE A 45 43.38 13.69 18.20
CA PHE A 45 42.08 14.02 17.61
C PHE A 45 40.91 13.99 18.60
N GLU A 46 41.15 14.41 19.85
CA GLU A 46 40.22 14.15 20.96
C GLU A 46 39.24 15.27 21.28
N ARG A 47 39.25 16.43 20.62
CA ARG A 47 38.47 17.58 21.14
C ARG A 47 37.13 17.92 20.51
N TYR A 48 36.60 17.18 19.52
CA TYR A 48 35.36 17.67 18.85
C TYR A 48 34.17 16.74 18.60
N TRP A 49 34.16 15.49 19.07
CA TRP A 49 33.01 14.60 18.85
C TRP A 49 32.46 13.94 20.12
N LYS A 50 32.01 14.78 21.06
CA LYS A 50 31.02 14.37 22.07
C LYS A 50 29.69 14.07 21.38
N ASN A 51 29.39 12.78 21.22
CA ASN A 51 28.10 12.17 20.85
C ASN A 51 27.82 11.86 19.36
N ALA A 52 28.73 11.15 18.70
CA ALA A 52 28.37 10.17 17.67
C ALA A 52 29.50 9.13 17.54
N GLU A 53 29.18 7.85 17.72
CA GLU A 53 30.09 6.71 17.51
C GLU A 53 30.64 6.74 16.06
N VAL A 54 31.95 6.85 15.90
CA VAL A 54 32.63 6.88 14.60
C VAL A 54 33.16 5.49 14.27
N SER A 55 32.73 4.94 13.12
CA SER A 55 33.34 3.79 12.45
C SER A 55 34.57 4.26 11.68
N ALA A 56 35.75 3.65 11.90
CA ALA A 56 36.97 4.03 11.19
C ALA A 56 36.83 3.78 9.67
N TYR A 57 36.91 4.83 8.86
CA TYR A 57 36.82 4.78 7.40
C TYR A 57 38.13 4.29 6.81
N LEU A 58 38.10 3.25 5.97
CA LEU A 58 39.31 2.68 5.35
C LEU A 58 39.46 3.14 3.91
N CYS A 59 38.43 2.96 3.07
CA CYS A 59 38.45 3.42 1.67
C CYS A 59 37.04 3.35 1.04
N GLN A 60 36.90 3.99 -0.12
CA GLN A 60 35.72 3.88 -0.99
C GLN A 60 36.05 2.96 -2.16
N MET A 61 35.15 2.03 -2.49
CA MET A 61 35.30 1.13 -3.63
C MET A 61 34.03 1.10 -4.48
N ALA A 62 34.19 0.85 -5.78
CA ALA A 62 33.10 0.62 -6.70
C ALA A 62 33.18 -0.81 -7.26
N CYS A 63 32.32 -1.72 -6.80
CA CYS A 63 32.34 -3.12 -7.22
C CYS A 63 30.92 -3.65 -7.42
N ALA A 64 30.80 -4.82 -8.06
CA ALA A 64 29.55 -5.57 -8.02
C ALA A 64 29.35 -6.22 -6.65
N GLU A 65 28.11 -6.42 -6.21
CA GLU A 65 27.80 -7.04 -4.92
C GLU A 65 28.38 -8.45 -4.79
N GLU A 66 28.43 -9.19 -5.90
CA GLU A 66 29.04 -10.52 -6.01
C GLU A 66 30.56 -10.52 -5.80
N GLU A 67 31.24 -9.40 -6.08
CA GLU A 67 32.69 -9.23 -5.94
C GLU A 67 33.08 -8.69 -4.55
N LEU A 68 32.12 -8.16 -3.79
CA LEU A 68 32.35 -7.42 -2.55
C LEU A 68 33.14 -8.21 -1.50
N LYS A 69 32.85 -9.50 -1.36
CA LYS A 69 33.53 -10.38 -0.40
C LYS A 69 35.02 -10.54 -0.75
N ARG A 70 35.33 -10.69 -2.04
CA ARG A 70 36.70 -10.83 -2.53
C ARG A 70 37.49 -9.53 -2.36
N GLU A 71 36.87 -8.39 -2.66
CA GLU A 71 37.51 -7.07 -2.51
C GLU A 71 37.74 -6.70 -1.04
N LEU A 72 36.78 -7.02 -0.15
CA LEU A 72 36.97 -6.90 1.30
C LEU A 72 38.15 -7.73 1.80
N GLN A 73 38.35 -8.93 1.24
CA GLN A 73 39.43 -9.82 1.62
C GLN A 73 40.80 -9.29 1.17
N LYS A 74 40.90 -8.68 -0.01
CA LYS A 74 42.11 -7.98 -0.46
C LYS A 74 42.47 -6.80 0.43
N ILE A 75 41.47 -6.00 0.82
CA ILE A 75 41.67 -4.87 1.74
C ILE A 75 42.13 -5.37 3.11
N ALA A 76 41.50 -6.42 3.61
CA ALA A 76 41.87 -7.05 4.86
C ALA A 76 43.33 -7.55 4.85
N GLU A 77 43.75 -8.21 3.77
CA GLU A 77 45.14 -8.64 3.56
C GLU A 77 46.10 -7.46 3.48
N TYR A 78 45.75 -6.41 2.72
CA TYR A 78 46.56 -5.20 2.58
C TYR A 78 46.81 -4.50 3.91
N PHE A 79 45.76 -4.33 4.72
CA PHE A 79 45.84 -3.69 6.03
C PHE A 79 46.19 -4.65 7.18
N LYS A 80 46.47 -5.93 6.89
CA LYS A 80 46.78 -6.99 7.88
C LYS A 80 45.75 -7.11 9.01
N ILE A 81 44.48 -6.96 8.68
CA ILE A 81 43.36 -7.10 9.63
C ILE A 81 42.43 -8.24 9.18
N PRO A 82 41.77 -8.97 10.10
CA PRO A 82 40.81 -9.99 9.71
C PRO A 82 39.66 -9.39 8.86
N ALA A 83 39.34 -10.00 7.72
CA ALA A 83 38.26 -9.52 6.84
C ALA A 83 36.89 -9.46 7.53
N CYS A 84 36.68 -10.27 8.58
CA CYS A 84 35.47 -10.25 9.39
C CYS A 84 35.29 -8.94 10.17
N PHE A 85 36.36 -8.16 10.37
CA PHE A 85 36.35 -6.86 11.04
C PHE A 85 35.86 -5.75 10.12
N LEU A 86 35.84 -5.98 8.81
CA LEU A 86 35.39 -5.01 7.83
C LEU A 86 33.89 -5.09 7.59
N GLU A 87 33.30 -3.94 7.34
CA GLU A 87 31.94 -3.75 6.86
C GLU A 87 31.94 -2.83 5.65
N ALA A 88 31.27 -3.25 4.58
CA ALA A 88 31.04 -2.42 3.41
C ALA A 88 29.64 -1.82 3.46
N ILE A 89 29.56 -0.51 3.61
CA ILE A 89 28.31 0.24 3.67
C ILE A 89 28.04 0.84 2.29
N PRO A 90 26.93 0.47 1.61
CA PRO A 90 26.55 1.11 0.35
C PRO A 90 26.35 2.62 0.55
N VAL A 91 26.95 3.45 -0.32
CA VAL A 91 26.86 4.91 -0.23
C VAL A 91 25.41 5.40 -0.21
N LYS A 92 24.49 4.70 -0.92
CA LYS A 92 23.05 5.00 -0.87
C LYS A 92 22.43 4.85 0.53
N LYS A 93 22.90 3.92 1.37
CA LYS A 93 22.48 3.79 2.77
C LYS A 93 23.02 4.94 3.62
N ILE A 94 24.24 5.41 3.34
CA ILE A 94 24.83 6.58 4.02
C ILE A 94 24.04 7.85 3.71
N TRP A 95 23.61 8.06 2.47
CA TRP A 95 22.71 9.17 2.12
C TRP A 95 21.39 9.11 2.92
N LYS A 96 20.81 7.92 3.16
CA LYS A 96 19.64 7.77 4.05
C LYS A 96 19.96 8.15 5.49
N MET A 97 21.14 7.79 5.99
CA MET A 97 21.58 8.08 7.37
C MET A 97 21.89 9.57 7.58
N ILE A 98 22.63 10.20 6.64
CA ILE A 98 22.86 11.64 6.59
C ILE A 98 21.52 12.38 6.48
N TYR A 99 20.61 11.92 5.62
CA TYR A 99 19.26 12.49 5.53
C TYR A 99 18.51 12.36 6.87
N PHE A 100 18.61 11.23 7.56
CA PHE A 100 18.02 11.03 8.88
C PHE A 100 18.61 11.97 9.93
N ILE A 101 19.94 12.14 9.98
CA ILE A 101 20.65 13.06 10.88
C ILE A 101 20.30 14.53 10.58
N ILE A 102 20.24 14.92 9.31
CA ILE A 102 19.78 16.25 8.88
C ILE A 102 18.32 16.48 9.29
N MET A 103 17.47 15.46 9.19
CA MET A 103 16.06 15.53 9.58
C MET A 103 15.86 15.56 11.10
N GLU A 104 16.69 14.86 11.88
CA GLU A 104 16.76 14.93 13.34
C GLU A 104 17.25 16.31 13.81
N ARG A 105 18.31 16.87 13.20
CA ARG A 105 18.79 18.25 13.45
C ARG A 105 17.76 19.33 13.11
N ARG A 106 16.76 19.03 12.28
CA ARG A 106 15.65 19.93 11.93
C ARG A 106 14.53 19.96 12.97
N LYS A 107 14.35 18.90 13.78
CA LYS A 107 13.34 18.87 14.84
C LYS A 107 13.77 19.74 16.02
N MET A 108 12.80 20.32 16.72
CA MET A 108 13.09 21.02 17.97
C MET A 108 13.40 19.99 19.08
N LYS A 109 14.54 20.18 19.75
CA LYS A 109 15.04 19.27 20.79
C LYS A 109 14.24 19.47 22.09
N LYS A 110 13.20 18.67 22.30
CA LYS A 110 12.29 18.72 23.46
C LYS A 110 13.02 18.81 24.81
N ALA A 111 14.08 18.03 25.00
CA ALA A 111 14.87 18.05 26.24
C ALA A 111 15.53 19.41 26.50
N LEU A 112 16.04 20.09 25.45
CA LEU A 112 16.62 21.43 25.58
C LEU A 112 15.54 22.49 25.82
N LEU A 113 14.40 22.38 25.13
CA LEU A 113 13.27 23.30 25.33
C LEU A 113 12.71 23.24 26.75
N LYS A 114 12.64 22.03 27.34
CA LYS A 114 12.14 21.82 28.71
C LYS A 114 13.04 22.46 29.77
N LYS A 115 14.35 22.55 29.52
CA LYS A 115 15.34 23.18 30.43
C LYS A 115 15.26 24.71 30.45
N ILE A 116 14.52 25.33 29.51
CA ILE A 116 14.42 26.80 29.46
C ILE A 116 13.59 27.29 30.65
N PRO A 117 14.14 28.18 31.50
CA PRO A 117 13.42 28.72 32.65
C PRO A 117 12.08 29.32 32.25
N VAL A 118 11.07 29.09 33.08
CA VAL A 118 9.73 29.64 32.92
C VAL A 118 9.73 31.09 33.38
N VAL A 119 9.12 31.98 32.59
CA VAL A 119 8.93 33.38 32.99
C VAL A 119 7.68 33.47 33.85
N GLU A 120 7.82 33.35 35.17
CA GLU A 120 6.68 33.34 36.10
C GLU A 120 5.82 34.62 35.99
N ALA A 121 4.53 34.44 36.24
CA ALA A 121 3.63 35.56 36.47
C ALA A 121 3.94 36.19 37.85
N GLY A 122 3.63 37.47 38.03
CA GLY A 122 3.87 38.16 39.30
C GLY A 122 2.71 39.07 39.72
N ILE A 123 2.90 39.82 40.80
CA ILE A 123 1.88 40.70 41.41
C ILE A 123 1.30 41.69 40.38
N LYS A 124 2.14 42.26 39.50
CA LYS A 124 1.69 43.17 38.43
C LYS A 124 0.81 42.48 37.38
N ASP A 125 1.02 41.19 37.15
CA ASP A 125 0.20 40.41 36.22
C ASP A 125 -1.15 40.08 36.88
N LYS A 126 -1.18 39.79 38.19
CA LYS A 126 -2.44 39.64 38.97
C LYS A 126 -3.32 40.89 38.90
N GLN A 127 -2.75 42.06 39.23
CA GLN A 127 -3.45 43.34 39.14
C GLN A 127 -3.99 43.61 37.72
N TYR A 128 -3.20 43.30 36.69
CA TYR A 128 -3.62 43.48 35.31
C TYR A 128 -4.80 42.56 34.93
N MET A 129 -4.77 41.30 35.36
CA MET A 129 -5.84 40.33 35.06
C MET A 129 -7.16 40.65 35.78
N GLU A 130 -7.09 41.16 37.01
CA GLU A 130 -8.25 41.65 37.77
C GLU A 130 -8.95 42.83 37.04
N LEU A 131 -8.19 43.66 36.33
CA LEU A 131 -8.70 44.81 35.56
C LEU A 131 -9.20 44.44 34.16
N CYS A 132 -8.47 43.58 33.44
CA CYS A 132 -8.68 43.36 32.00
C CYS A 132 -9.84 42.40 31.68
N ARG A 133 -10.35 41.65 32.68
CA ARG A 133 -11.43 40.63 32.53
C ARG A 133 -11.18 39.62 31.41
N GLN A 134 -9.92 39.35 31.11
CA GLN A 134 -9.49 38.32 30.18
C GLN A 134 -9.28 37.02 30.96
N ASN A 135 -9.50 35.86 30.32
CA ASN A 135 -9.40 34.57 31.00
C ASN A 135 -8.00 33.98 30.98
N TYR A 136 -7.13 34.49 30.10
CA TYR A 136 -5.77 33.98 29.95
C TYR A 136 -4.77 35.11 29.78
N LEU A 137 -3.55 34.90 30.29
CA LEU A 137 -2.42 35.79 30.08
C LEU A 137 -1.35 35.08 29.27
N MET A 138 -0.81 35.74 28.26
CA MET A 138 0.34 35.26 27.50
C MET A 138 1.58 36.12 27.76
N LYS A 139 2.63 35.50 28.30
CA LYS A 139 3.96 36.12 28.47
C LYS A 139 4.92 35.62 27.41
N VAL A 140 5.65 36.55 26.80
CA VAL A 140 6.53 36.25 25.65
C VAL A 140 7.99 36.23 26.09
N GLN A 141 8.71 35.17 25.73
CA GLN A 141 10.12 34.98 25.99
C GLN A 141 10.85 34.68 24.67
N LYS A 142 12.06 35.19 24.50
CA LYS A 142 12.95 34.85 23.38
C LYS A 142 14.15 34.10 23.93
N ALA A 143 14.56 33.03 23.26
CA ALA A 143 15.76 32.28 23.60
C ALA A 143 16.48 31.81 22.33
N THR A 144 17.77 31.51 22.44
CA THR A 144 18.52 30.85 21.37
C THR A 144 18.75 29.40 21.80
N VAL A 145 18.16 28.45 21.08
CA VAL A 145 18.22 27.02 21.40
C VAL A 145 18.88 26.29 20.24
N ALA A 146 20.04 25.67 20.50
CA ALA A 146 20.83 25.00 19.47
C ALA A 146 21.06 25.89 18.22
N HIS A 147 21.54 27.12 18.45
CA HIS A 147 21.82 28.15 17.43
C HIS A 147 20.59 28.62 16.63
N LYS A 148 19.37 28.37 17.12
CA LYS A 148 18.12 28.81 16.48
C LYS A 148 17.38 29.78 17.40
N ARG A 149 17.00 30.92 16.84
CA ARG A 149 16.08 31.86 17.49
C ARG A 149 14.76 31.13 17.77
N THR A 150 14.35 31.14 19.02
CA THR A 150 13.14 30.47 19.51
C THR A 150 12.27 31.49 20.22
N LEU A 151 11.03 31.63 19.77
CA LEU A 151 10.00 32.40 20.46
C LEU A 151 9.21 31.44 21.37
N ILE A 152 9.02 31.83 22.61
CA ILE A 152 8.38 31.00 23.63
C ILE A 152 7.19 31.80 24.16
N LEU A 153 6.01 31.21 24.08
CA LEU A 153 4.78 31.79 24.57
C LEU A 153 4.33 30.98 25.78
N ASN A 154 4.31 31.62 26.95
CA ASN A 154 3.90 31.01 28.19
C ASN A 154 2.46 31.44 28.48
N LEU A 155 1.54 30.48 28.54
CA LEU A 155 0.11 30.70 28.73
C LEU A 155 -0.31 30.38 30.17
N TYR A 156 -0.95 31.35 30.79
CA TYR A 156 -1.42 31.30 32.17
C TYR A 156 -2.93 31.42 32.20
N ASP A 157 -3.52 30.77 33.18
CA ASP A 157 -4.94 30.85 33.50
C ASP A 157 -5.15 32.02 34.48
N ALA A 158 -6.09 32.92 34.19
CA ALA A 158 -6.36 34.07 35.04
C ALA A 158 -6.78 33.65 36.45
N GLU A 159 -7.59 32.60 36.59
CA GLU A 159 -8.04 32.10 37.89
C GLU A 159 -6.87 31.62 38.75
N ASN A 160 -5.90 30.96 38.12
CA ASN A 160 -4.69 30.49 38.81
C ASN A 160 -3.82 31.69 39.24
N ILE A 161 -3.68 32.71 38.40
CA ILE A 161 -2.93 33.93 38.75
C ILE A 161 -3.58 34.65 39.95
N ILE A 162 -4.91 34.78 39.97
CA ILE A 162 -5.65 35.43 41.07
C ILE A 162 -5.44 34.65 42.39
N LYS A 163 -5.46 33.31 42.32
CA LYS A 163 -5.14 32.38 43.41
C LYS A 163 -3.64 32.27 43.72
N GLU A 164 -2.81 33.16 43.19
CA GLU A 164 -1.36 33.23 43.43
C GLU A 164 -0.58 32.00 42.97
N GLN A 165 -1.13 31.26 42.00
CA GLN A 165 -0.48 30.15 41.30
C GLN A 165 0.11 30.65 39.98
N TYR A 166 1.39 31.00 40.00
CA TYR A 166 2.07 31.67 38.88
C TYR A 166 2.74 30.75 37.86
N GLN A 167 2.33 29.49 37.77
CA GLN A 167 2.86 28.54 36.78
C GLN A 167 1.99 28.52 35.51
N PRO A 168 2.58 28.51 34.30
CA PRO A 168 1.80 28.39 33.09
C PRO A 168 1.22 26.98 32.98
N PHE A 169 0.04 26.85 32.40
CA PHE A 169 -0.50 25.52 32.09
C PHE A 169 0.07 24.99 30.77
N CYS A 170 0.49 25.89 29.87
CA CYS A 170 0.93 25.56 28.52
C CYS A 170 2.08 26.47 28.08
N ARG A 171 3.06 25.89 27.37
CA ARG A 171 4.17 26.61 26.72
C ARG A 171 4.21 26.27 25.24
N ILE A 172 4.19 27.27 24.37
CA ILE A 172 4.30 27.10 22.92
C ILE A 172 5.68 27.60 22.49
N PHE A 173 6.44 26.72 21.85
CA PHE A 173 7.76 27.04 21.32
C PHE A 173 7.67 27.16 19.81
N PHE A 174 8.18 28.25 19.27
CA PHE A 174 8.30 28.53 17.86
C PHE A 174 9.77 28.63 17.46
N SER A 175 10.12 27.93 16.40
CA SER A 175 11.30 28.18 15.59
C SER A 175 10.88 28.78 14.25
N ASN A 176 11.82 29.26 13.45
CA ASN A 176 11.51 29.84 12.13
C ASN A 176 10.65 28.91 11.25
N ARG A 177 10.81 27.58 11.37
CA ARG A 177 10.16 26.59 10.49
C ARG A 177 9.16 25.67 11.19
N ASP A 178 9.06 25.72 12.51
CA ASP A 178 8.29 24.73 13.28
C ASP A 178 7.77 25.26 14.60
N PHE A 179 6.75 24.63 15.15
CA PHE A 179 6.27 24.87 16.51
C PHE A 179 5.96 23.56 17.24
N ILE A 180 5.97 23.63 18.57
CA ILE A 180 5.56 22.53 19.44
C ILE A 180 5.00 23.11 20.73
N THR A 181 4.02 22.43 21.29
CA THR A 181 3.32 22.83 22.50
C THR A 181 3.64 21.86 23.62
N TYR A 182 3.88 22.36 24.83
CA TYR A 182 4.15 21.57 26.02
C TYR A 182 3.13 21.89 27.10
N PHE A 183 2.38 20.87 27.53
CA PHE A 183 1.45 20.96 28.65
C PHE A 183 2.18 20.60 29.93
N ILE A 184 2.28 21.55 30.85
CA ILE A 184 3.13 21.42 32.04
C ILE A 184 2.56 20.39 33.01
N LYS A 185 1.27 20.51 33.36
CA LYS A 185 0.59 19.58 34.28
C LYS A 185 0.57 18.14 33.75
N GLU A 186 0.41 17.97 32.44
CA GLU A 186 0.35 16.64 31.79
C GLU A 186 1.74 16.06 31.46
N ASN A 187 2.81 16.85 31.62
CA ASN A 187 4.16 16.51 31.13
C ASN A 187 4.16 16.01 29.66
N ARG A 188 3.31 16.61 28.81
CA ARG A 188 3.02 16.11 27.47
C ARG A 188 3.37 17.10 26.37
N TRP A 189 4.01 16.61 25.32
CA TRP A 189 4.27 17.37 24.10
C TRP A 189 3.18 17.16 23.05
N SER A 190 2.80 18.22 22.34
CA SER A 190 1.75 18.21 21.34
C SER A 190 2.06 19.15 20.17
N ILE A 191 1.35 18.97 19.06
CA ILE A 191 1.34 19.87 17.89
C ILE A 191 -0.07 20.50 17.74
N LYS A 192 -0.83 20.55 18.84
CA LYS A 192 -2.11 21.26 18.90
C LYS A 192 -1.87 22.76 18.72
N THR A 193 -2.66 23.35 17.84
CA THR A 193 -2.71 24.79 17.59
C THR A 193 -3.64 25.46 18.62
N LEU A 194 -3.56 26.78 18.77
CA LEU A 194 -4.41 27.52 19.70
C LEU A 194 -5.90 27.30 19.42
N ASP A 195 -6.29 27.27 18.15
CA ASP A 195 -7.63 26.98 17.62
C ASP A 195 -8.18 25.61 18.05
N ILE A 196 -7.32 24.60 18.17
CA ILE A 196 -7.74 23.29 18.69
C ILE A 196 -7.93 23.34 20.21
N LEU A 197 -7.16 24.16 20.93
CA LEU A 197 -7.31 24.34 22.37
C LEU A 197 -8.58 25.11 22.74
N GLU A 198 -9.01 26.02 21.87
CA GLU A 198 -10.29 26.72 21.99
C GLU A 198 -11.49 25.79 21.84
N ALA A 199 -11.48 24.90 20.85
CA ALA A 199 -12.56 23.94 20.69
C ALA A 199 -12.73 23.01 21.91
N GLU A 200 -11.64 22.71 22.63
CA GLU A 200 -11.65 21.83 23.81
C GLU A 200 -12.01 22.56 25.12
N LYS A 201 -11.81 23.88 25.20
CA LYS A 201 -11.99 24.67 26.43
C LYS A 201 -13.08 25.77 26.35
N GLY A 202 -13.77 25.94 25.22
CA GLY A 202 -14.66 27.09 24.98
C GLY A 202 -13.90 28.31 24.43
N LYS A 203 -14.55 29.48 24.27
CA LYS A 203 -13.99 30.74 23.67
C LYS A 203 -12.66 31.19 24.33
N PHE A 204 -11.55 30.55 23.97
CA PHE A 204 -10.26 30.60 24.65
C PHE A 204 -9.33 31.63 24.04
N ILE A 205 -9.43 31.90 22.74
CA ILE A 205 -8.42 32.67 21.99
C ILE A 205 -8.71 34.15 22.03
N SER A 206 -9.98 34.54 21.87
CA SER A 206 -10.41 35.94 22.03
C SER A 206 -10.29 36.46 23.46
N GLN A 207 -9.89 35.59 24.39
CA GLN A 207 -9.75 35.86 25.81
C GLN A 207 -8.29 35.88 26.31
N ILE A 208 -7.31 35.89 25.40
CA ILE A 208 -5.88 35.92 25.73
C ILE A 208 -5.38 37.37 25.76
N ALA A 209 -4.92 37.82 26.93
CA ALA A 209 -4.28 39.11 27.10
C ALA A 209 -2.77 39.04 26.85
N ILE A 210 -2.22 40.07 26.20
CA ILE A 210 -0.78 40.34 26.16
C ILE A 210 -0.57 41.70 26.81
N ARG A 211 0.11 41.71 27.96
CA ARG A 211 0.18 42.89 28.84
C ARG A 211 0.98 44.04 28.24
N THR A 212 2.12 43.76 27.59
CA THR A 212 3.04 44.82 27.17
C THR A 212 3.19 44.96 25.65
N TYR A 213 3.35 46.20 25.19
CA TYR A 213 3.66 46.49 23.77
C TYR A 213 4.98 45.84 23.33
N LYS A 214 5.97 45.73 24.23
CA LYS A 214 7.25 45.06 23.97
C LYS A 214 7.08 43.57 23.64
N GLU A 215 6.12 42.89 24.27
CA GLU A 215 5.79 41.50 24.00
C GLU A 215 5.06 41.34 22.65
N LYS A 216 4.10 42.22 22.35
CA LYS A 216 3.44 42.26 21.03
C LYS A 216 4.44 42.48 19.90
N ARG A 217 5.29 43.50 20.02
CA ARG A 217 6.37 43.79 19.06
C ARG A 217 7.35 42.63 18.92
N SER A 218 7.58 41.90 20.01
CA SER A 218 8.44 40.72 20.00
C SER A 218 7.91 39.57 19.16
N ILE A 219 6.58 39.37 19.13
CA ILE A 219 5.89 38.38 18.29
C ILE A 219 5.96 38.82 16.83
N GLN A 220 5.56 40.07 16.53
CA GLN A 220 5.58 40.63 15.18
C GLN A 220 6.98 40.55 14.54
N GLN A 221 8.03 40.95 15.28
CA GLN A 221 9.43 40.86 14.84
C GLN A 221 9.94 39.42 14.64
N PHE A 222 9.34 38.44 15.32
CA PHE A 222 9.73 37.04 15.13
C PHE A 222 9.10 36.45 13.86
N PHE A 223 7.87 36.84 13.54
CA PHE A 223 7.17 36.39 12.34
C PHE A 223 7.34 37.32 11.13
N HIS A 224 8.16 38.36 11.25
CA HIS A 224 8.40 39.36 10.18
C HIS A 224 7.11 40.04 9.70
N CYS A 225 6.18 40.30 10.61
CA CYS A 225 4.95 41.05 10.32
C CYS A 225 5.21 42.55 10.54
N THR A 226 4.95 43.35 9.50
CA THR A 226 5.11 44.82 9.51
C THR A 226 3.79 45.57 9.68
N ASP A 227 2.66 44.85 9.72
CA ASP A 227 1.33 45.41 9.87
C ASP A 227 0.94 45.42 11.35
N ASP A 228 0.85 46.62 11.92
CA ASP A 228 0.47 46.82 13.32
C ASP A 228 -1.03 46.66 13.58
N ALA A 229 -1.86 46.61 12.53
CA ALA A 229 -3.29 46.35 12.65
C ALA A 229 -3.62 44.87 12.91
N VAL A 230 -2.69 43.95 12.61
CA VAL A 230 -2.88 42.51 12.83
C VAL A 230 -2.74 42.19 14.30
N ASP A 231 -3.81 41.63 14.90
CA ASP A 231 -3.77 41.15 16.26
C ASP A 231 -2.71 40.05 16.44
N SER A 232 -1.93 40.15 17.53
CA SER A 232 -0.81 39.23 17.78
C SER A 232 -1.25 37.78 18.00
N ILE A 233 -2.44 37.56 18.57
CA ILE A 233 -3.00 36.22 18.76
C ILE A 233 -3.42 35.63 17.41
N GLN A 234 -4.09 36.43 16.58
CA GLN A 234 -4.45 36.05 15.22
C GLN A 234 -3.21 35.68 14.38
N LEU A 235 -2.13 36.46 14.48
CA LEU A 235 -0.86 36.18 13.81
C LEU A 235 -0.28 34.82 14.24
N ILE A 236 -0.31 34.48 15.53
CA ILE A 236 0.15 33.18 16.03
C ILE A 236 -0.67 32.03 15.45
N GLN A 237 -2.00 32.17 15.37
CA GLN A 237 -2.88 31.16 14.79
C GLN A 237 -2.56 30.93 13.31
N ILE A 238 -2.47 32.01 12.52
CA ILE A 238 -2.13 31.95 11.09
C ILE A 238 -0.80 31.22 10.90
N GLU A 239 0.22 31.56 11.67
CA GLU A 239 1.55 30.96 11.56
C GLU A 239 1.60 29.49 12.01
N GLN A 240 0.80 29.09 13.01
CA GLN A 240 0.65 27.68 13.36
C GLN A 240 -0.04 26.88 12.25
N GLN A 241 -1.13 27.39 11.71
CA GLN A 241 -1.88 26.76 10.62
C GLN A 241 -1.03 26.64 9.36
N LYS A 242 -0.33 27.71 8.97
CA LYS A 242 0.60 27.74 7.83
C LYS A 242 1.68 26.66 7.94
N ARG A 243 2.39 26.58 9.06
CA ARG A 243 3.44 25.56 9.27
C ARG A 243 2.89 24.13 9.27
N LYS A 244 1.70 23.91 9.84
CA LYS A 244 1.02 22.61 9.81
C LYS A 244 0.60 22.22 8.39
N ALA A 245 0.06 23.17 7.61
CA ALA A 245 -0.32 22.99 6.22
C ALA A 245 0.89 22.65 5.34
N GLU A 246 2.00 23.39 5.48
CA GLU A 246 3.25 23.13 4.76
C GLU A 246 3.82 21.73 5.05
N LYS A 247 3.83 21.32 6.33
CA LYS A 247 4.26 19.96 6.72
C LYS A 247 3.36 18.89 6.14
N SER A 248 2.04 19.09 6.21
CA SER A 248 1.05 18.18 5.63
C SER A 248 1.25 18.06 4.12
N LEU A 249 1.47 19.18 3.44
CA LEU A 249 1.74 19.23 2.00
C LEU A 249 3.04 18.49 1.64
N LYS A 250 4.14 18.71 2.37
CA LYS A 250 5.41 17.98 2.18
C LYS A 250 5.22 16.47 2.37
N ARG A 251 4.47 16.05 3.38
CA ARG A 251 4.13 14.63 3.61
C ARG A 251 3.28 14.06 2.47
N LYS A 252 2.27 14.78 2.00
CA LYS A 252 1.44 14.38 0.85
C LYS A 252 2.28 14.22 -0.41
N LYS A 253 3.13 15.20 -0.74
CA LYS A 253 4.07 15.14 -1.89
C LYS A 253 5.01 13.94 -1.81
N ARG A 254 5.60 13.69 -0.63
CA ARG A 254 6.46 12.52 -0.41
C ARG A 254 5.70 11.21 -0.62
N ARG A 255 4.50 11.09 -0.04
CA ARG A 255 3.67 9.88 -0.16
C ARG A 255 3.28 9.60 -1.62
N ILE A 256 2.94 10.63 -2.40
CA ILE A 256 2.67 10.49 -3.84
C ILE A 256 3.92 9.94 -4.55
N LYS A 257 5.09 10.55 -4.31
CA LYS A 257 6.35 10.12 -4.91
C LYS A 257 6.73 8.67 -4.53
N ASP A 258 6.50 8.27 -3.29
CA ASP A 258 6.77 6.92 -2.81
C ASP A 258 5.87 5.89 -3.55
N ILE A 259 4.59 6.21 -3.76
CA ILE A 259 3.65 5.35 -4.52
C ILE A 259 3.99 5.35 -6.02
N GLU A 260 4.35 6.49 -6.61
CA GLU A 260 4.81 6.54 -8.00
C GLU A 260 6.06 5.67 -8.21
N SER A 261 6.99 5.70 -7.25
CA SER A 261 8.17 4.82 -7.27
C SER A 261 7.80 3.34 -7.16
N LEU A 262 6.78 2.98 -6.37
CA LEU A 262 6.30 1.61 -6.23
C LEU A 262 5.76 1.06 -7.57
N PHE A 263 5.12 1.92 -8.36
CA PHE A 263 4.50 1.55 -9.63
C PHE A 263 5.33 1.91 -10.86
N CYS A 264 6.56 2.40 -10.69
CA CYS A 264 7.42 2.83 -11.79
C CYS A 264 7.74 1.69 -12.78
N SER A 265 7.81 0.43 -12.30
CA SER A 265 8.06 -0.74 -13.14
C SER A 265 6.82 -1.30 -13.83
N VAL A 266 5.62 -0.81 -13.51
CA VAL A 266 4.37 -1.31 -14.09
C VAL A 266 4.26 -0.82 -15.53
N LYS A 267 4.27 -1.76 -16.47
CA LYS A 267 4.20 -1.44 -17.89
C LYS A 267 2.77 -1.06 -18.31
N PRO A 268 2.61 -0.20 -19.32
CA PRO A 268 1.33 0.02 -19.96
C PRO A 268 0.71 -1.30 -20.46
N VAL A 269 -0.61 -1.26 -20.64
CA VAL A 269 -1.34 -2.36 -21.27
C VAL A 269 -0.79 -2.56 -22.71
N THR A 270 -0.63 -3.82 -23.12
CA THR A 270 -0.12 -4.15 -24.46
C THR A 270 -1.28 -4.52 -25.37
N GLY A 271 -1.12 -4.36 -26.70
CA GLY A 271 -2.16 -4.76 -27.66
C GLY A 271 -2.51 -6.26 -27.59
N ARG A 272 -1.58 -7.12 -27.13
CA ARG A 272 -1.88 -8.54 -26.85
C ARG A 272 -2.88 -8.70 -25.70
N PHE A 273 -2.73 -7.90 -24.64
CA PHE A 273 -3.66 -7.90 -23.53
C PHE A 273 -5.03 -7.34 -23.95
N GLU A 274 -5.06 -6.26 -24.73
CA GLU A 274 -6.33 -5.72 -25.26
C GLU A 274 -7.10 -6.74 -26.09
N LYS A 275 -6.42 -7.46 -27.00
CA LYS A 275 -7.04 -8.56 -27.76
C LYS A 275 -7.56 -9.66 -26.84
N TRP A 276 -6.85 -9.97 -25.75
CA TRP A 276 -7.32 -10.94 -24.77
C TRP A 276 -8.59 -10.47 -24.04
N LEU A 277 -8.67 -9.18 -23.64
CA LEU A 277 -9.89 -8.59 -23.09
C LEU A 277 -11.06 -8.70 -24.08
N GLU A 278 -10.80 -8.40 -25.35
CA GLU A 278 -11.81 -8.37 -26.40
C GLU A 278 -12.36 -9.76 -26.76
N TYR A 279 -11.48 -10.76 -26.91
CA TYR A 279 -11.83 -12.05 -27.51
C TYR A 279 -11.97 -13.20 -26.51
N GLU A 280 -11.35 -13.10 -25.33
CA GLU A 280 -11.44 -14.13 -24.29
C GLU A 280 -12.30 -13.68 -23.12
N VAL A 281 -12.07 -12.47 -22.57
CA VAL A 281 -12.86 -11.96 -21.44
C VAL A 281 -14.30 -11.66 -21.85
N LEU A 282 -14.49 -10.92 -22.95
CA LEU A 282 -15.81 -10.63 -23.51
C LEU A 282 -16.19 -11.60 -24.63
N LYS A 283 -15.81 -12.88 -24.50
CA LYS A 283 -16.09 -13.91 -25.51
C LYS A 283 -17.58 -14.04 -25.83
N GLU A 284 -18.44 -13.96 -24.83
CA GLU A 284 -19.90 -14.09 -25.01
C GLU A 284 -20.55 -12.81 -25.58
N SER A 285 -19.82 -11.69 -25.62
CA SER A 285 -20.24 -10.44 -26.24
C SER A 285 -20.07 -10.49 -27.77
N GLN A 286 -20.90 -11.34 -28.39
CA GLN A 286 -20.94 -11.56 -29.84
C GLN A 286 -22.37 -11.62 -30.34
N TYR A 287 -22.63 -10.87 -31.41
CA TYR A 287 -23.99 -10.61 -31.88
C TYR A 287 -24.10 -10.73 -33.39
N ILE A 288 -25.29 -11.09 -33.85
CA ILE A 288 -25.66 -11.02 -35.26
C ILE A 288 -26.79 -10.03 -35.41
N PHE A 289 -26.51 -8.91 -36.08
CA PHE A 289 -27.47 -7.84 -36.30
C PHE A 289 -28.25 -8.09 -37.58
N TYR A 290 -29.57 -7.89 -37.52
CA TYR A 290 -30.46 -8.07 -38.67
C TYR A 290 -31.58 -7.04 -38.68
N GLN A 291 -32.14 -6.75 -39.85
CA GLN A 291 -33.30 -5.88 -40.01
C GLN A 291 -34.54 -6.70 -40.38
N TYR A 292 -35.66 -6.41 -39.73
CA TYR A 292 -36.91 -7.10 -40.07
C TYR A 292 -37.36 -6.69 -41.47
N SER A 293 -37.68 -7.68 -42.31
CA SER A 293 -38.10 -7.49 -43.69
C SER A 293 -39.15 -8.52 -44.07
N ARG A 294 -40.04 -8.16 -45.00
CA ARG A 294 -41.00 -9.10 -45.60
C ARG A 294 -40.35 -10.03 -46.64
N ARG A 295 -39.08 -9.77 -47.01
CA ARG A 295 -38.31 -10.61 -47.93
C ARG A 295 -38.07 -12.01 -47.35
N LYS A 296 -37.97 -13.02 -48.22
CA LYS A 296 -37.64 -14.41 -47.84
C LYS A 296 -36.27 -14.50 -47.18
N MET A 297 -35.31 -13.73 -47.67
CA MET A 297 -33.94 -13.63 -47.17
C MET A 297 -33.72 -12.31 -46.42
N ILE A 298 -33.05 -12.37 -45.28
CA ILE A 298 -32.72 -11.24 -44.42
C ILE A 298 -31.22 -11.04 -44.33
N ASP A 299 -30.78 -9.79 -44.55
CA ASP A 299 -29.39 -9.40 -44.36
C ASP A 299 -29.00 -9.42 -42.87
N CYS A 300 -27.93 -10.13 -42.60
CA CYS A 300 -27.33 -10.32 -41.28
C CYS A 300 -25.89 -9.81 -41.29
N THR A 301 -25.43 -9.25 -40.17
CA THR A 301 -24.05 -8.81 -39.98
C THR A 301 -23.52 -9.37 -38.67
N CYS A 302 -22.43 -10.14 -38.72
CA CYS A 302 -21.78 -10.65 -37.52
C CYS A 302 -20.90 -9.58 -36.90
N SER A 303 -21.06 -9.30 -35.61
CA SER A 303 -20.23 -8.30 -34.92
C SER A 303 -18.80 -8.77 -34.68
N HIS A 304 -18.54 -10.08 -34.72
CA HIS A 304 -17.19 -10.65 -34.55
C HIS A 304 -16.37 -10.64 -35.85
N CYS A 305 -16.80 -11.35 -36.90
CA CYS A 305 -16.03 -11.42 -38.16
C CYS A 305 -16.36 -10.30 -39.16
N LYS A 306 -17.30 -9.41 -38.82
CA LYS A 306 -17.76 -8.28 -39.64
C LYS A 306 -18.37 -8.65 -41.00
N SER A 307 -18.48 -9.95 -41.30
CA SER A 307 -19.05 -10.43 -42.56
C SER A 307 -20.55 -10.16 -42.62
N LYS A 308 -21.00 -9.78 -43.82
CA LYS A 308 -22.42 -9.63 -44.18
C LYS A 308 -22.86 -10.88 -44.96
N TYR A 309 -23.99 -11.44 -44.60
CA TYR A 309 -24.56 -12.63 -45.25
C TYR A 309 -26.07 -12.66 -45.09
N GLN A 310 -26.75 -13.52 -45.84
CA GLN A 310 -28.20 -13.64 -45.80
C GLN A 310 -28.64 -14.94 -45.13
N LEU A 311 -29.74 -14.87 -44.38
CA LEU A 311 -30.40 -16.03 -43.77
C LEU A 311 -31.88 -16.04 -44.16
N GLU A 312 -32.50 -17.21 -44.16
CA GLU A 312 -33.95 -17.31 -44.29
C GLU A 312 -34.66 -16.62 -43.13
N ARG A 313 -35.76 -15.91 -43.42
CA ARG A 313 -36.53 -15.13 -42.44
C ARG A 313 -36.94 -15.89 -41.17
N SER A 314 -37.15 -17.20 -41.27
CA SER A 314 -37.56 -18.06 -40.15
C SER A 314 -36.49 -18.23 -39.07
N ILE A 315 -35.20 -17.99 -39.41
CA ILE A 315 -34.05 -18.25 -38.55
C ILE A 315 -33.79 -17.11 -37.55
N PRO A 316 -33.62 -15.82 -37.96
CA PRO A 316 -33.27 -14.77 -37.02
C PRO A 316 -34.42 -14.42 -36.07
N ARG A 317 -34.21 -14.67 -34.78
CA ARG A 317 -35.14 -14.29 -33.70
C ARG A 317 -34.40 -13.47 -32.65
N HIS A 318 -34.89 -12.27 -32.36
CA HIS A 318 -34.26 -11.35 -31.41
C HIS A 318 -33.98 -12.04 -30.06
N ASN A 319 -32.78 -11.85 -29.53
CA ASN A 319 -32.23 -12.48 -28.30
C ASN A 319 -32.17 -14.01 -28.32
N LYS A 320 -32.22 -14.66 -29.50
CA LYS A 320 -31.93 -16.09 -29.61
C LYS A 320 -30.51 -16.33 -30.07
N GLU A 321 -29.94 -17.41 -29.54
CA GLU A 321 -28.59 -17.87 -29.87
C GLU A 321 -28.56 -18.48 -31.28
N TYR A 322 -27.43 -18.32 -31.94
CA TYR A 322 -27.16 -18.88 -33.26
C TYR A 322 -25.65 -19.01 -33.47
N VAL A 323 -25.25 -19.89 -34.41
CA VAL A 323 -23.86 -20.06 -34.78
C VAL A 323 -23.62 -19.36 -36.11
N CYS A 324 -22.75 -18.36 -36.14
CA CYS A 324 -22.44 -17.66 -37.38
C CYS A 324 -21.91 -18.64 -38.44
N PRO A 325 -22.46 -18.66 -39.67
CA PRO A 325 -22.06 -19.64 -40.68
C PRO A 325 -20.63 -19.42 -41.18
N ILE A 326 -20.07 -18.22 -41.01
CA ILE A 326 -18.73 -17.85 -41.50
C ILE A 326 -17.67 -18.12 -40.44
N CYS A 327 -17.76 -17.49 -39.27
CA CYS A 327 -16.75 -17.64 -38.21
C CYS A 327 -17.01 -18.77 -37.22
N LYS A 328 -18.15 -19.47 -37.36
CA LYS A 328 -18.60 -20.59 -36.51
C LYS A 328 -18.68 -20.28 -35.02
N ARG A 329 -18.71 -18.99 -34.65
CA ARG A 329 -18.88 -18.59 -33.26
C ARG A 329 -20.35 -18.50 -32.88
N LYS A 330 -20.63 -18.89 -31.64
CA LYS A 330 -21.91 -18.68 -30.98
C LYS A 330 -22.14 -17.18 -30.83
N SER A 331 -23.33 -16.71 -31.14
CA SER A 331 -23.70 -15.30 -31.12
C SER A 331 -25.19 -15.15 -30.86
N ILE A 332 -25.60 -13.98 -30.38
CA ILE A 332 -27.01 -13.68 -30.10
C ILE A 332 -27.57 -12.77 -31.19
N PHE A 333 -28.74 -13.10 -31.72
CA PHE A 333 -29.40 -12.25 -32.71
C PHE A 333 -29.93 -10.95 -32.10
N LYS A 334 -29.68 -9.82 -32.77
CA LYS A 334 -30.14 -8.48 -32.38
C LYS A 334 -30.82 -7.78 -33.56
N ALA A 335 -32.15 -7.71 -33.50
CA ALA A 335 -32.94 -6.93 -34.46
C ALA A 335 -32.64 -5.42 -34.33
N LYS A 336 -32.24 -4.75 -35.43
CA LYS A 336 -31.84 -3.32 -35.44
C LYS A 336 -32.91 -2.38 -34.88
N GLY A 337 -34.18 -2.60 -35.23
CA GLY A 337 -35.30 -1.77 -34.74
C GLY A 337 -35.69 -2.00 -33.28
N LYS A 338 -35.13 -3.04 -32.64
CA LYS A 338 -35.37 -3.36 -31.21
C LYS A 338 -34.13 -3.19 -30.34
N SER A 339 -32.98 -2.92 -30.95
CA SER A 339 -31.70 -2.85 -30.26
C SER A 339 -31.26 -1.39 -30.20
N GLY A 340 -31.46 -0.79 -29.02
CA GLY A 340 -30.86 0.51 -28.68
C GLY A 340 -29.36 0.38 -28.42
N TYR A 341 -28.79 1.39 -27.78
CA TYR A 341 -27.44 1.31 -27.24
C TYR A 341 -27.40 0.30 -26.08
N PHE A 342 -26.44 -0.61 -26.09
CA PHE A 342 -26.24 -1.56 -24.99
C PHE A 342 -24.77 -1.89 -24.81
N SER A 343 -24.43 -2.45 -23.64
CA SER A 343 -23.07 -2.79 -23.30
C SER A 343 -23.02 -4.07 -22.49
N ASP A 344 -22.01 -4.88 -22.78
CA ASP A 344 -21.64 -6.01 -21.95
C ASP A 344 -20.43 -5.65 -21.10
N TYR A 345 -20.37 -6.23 -19.91
CA TYR A 345 -19.37 -5.94 -18.89
C TYR A 345 -18.75 -7.25 -18.39
N SER A 346 -17.47 -7.21 -18.06
CA SER A 346 -16.79 -8.28 -17.33
C SER A 346 -15.56 -7.71 -16.63
N GLU A 347 -15.04 -8.44 -15.65
CA GLU A 347 -13.87 -8.05 -14.88
C GLU A 347 -12.66 -8.90 -15.28
N ALA A 348 -11.49 -8.28 -15.29
CA ALA A 348 -10.24 -8.94 -15.63
C ALA A 348 -9.12 -8.57 -14.67
N VAL A 349 -8.23 -9.53 -14.40
CA VAL A 349 -7.07 -9.33 -13.53
C VAL A 349 -5.78 -9.69 -14.25
N LYS A 350 -4.84 -8.75 -14.25
CA LYS A 350 -3.46 -8.97 -14.72
C LYS A 350 -2.52 -8.96 -13.53
N ILE A 351 -1.74 -10.03 -13.37
CA ILE A 351 -0.68 -10.10 -12.36
C ILE A 351 0.64 -9.74 -13.02
N GLU A 352 1.41 -8.83 -12.42
CA GLU A 352 2.71 -8.39 -12.90
C GLU A 352 3.76 -8.47 -11.79
N LYS A 353 5.02 -8.70 -12.18
CA LYS A 353 6.14 -8.74 -11.24
C LYS A 353 6.77 -7.36 -11.13
N ALA A 354 7.04 -6.93 -9.90
CA ALA A 354 7.75 -5.70 -9.59
C ALA A 354 8.87 -6.01 -8.59
N SER A 355 10.09 -6.20 -9.10
CA SER A 355 11.26 -6.62 -8.31
C SER A 355 11.01 -7.94 -7.57
N ASP A 356 10.89 -7.90 -6.24
CA ASP A 356 10.61 -9.00 -5.30
C ASP A 356 9.11 -9.19 -4.99
N ARG A 357 8.23 -8.40 -5.64
CA ARG A 357 6.80 -8.32 -5.31
C ARG A 357 5.94 -8.67 -6.52
N ILE A 358 4.68 -9.01 -6.24
CA ILE A 358 3.63 -9.08 -7.25
C ILE A 358 2.66 -7.92 -7.12
N ILE A 359 2.17 -7.46 -8.26
CA ILE A 359 1.16 -6.42 -8.39
C ILE A 359 0.00 -7.00 -9.19
N LEU A 360 -1.17 -7.06 -8.58
CA LEU A 360 -2.41 -7.39 -9.26
C LEU A 360 -3.05 -6.09 -9.74
N ARG A 361 -3.51 -6.08 -10.98
CA ARG A 361 -4.18 -4.97 -11.64
C ARG A 361 -5.56 -5.44 -12.04
N HIS A 362 -6.59 -4.85 -11.46
CA HIS A 362 -7.98 -5.14 -11.77
C HIS A 362 -8.47 -4.18 -12.85
N PHE A 363 -9.21 -4.71 -13.81
CA PHE A 363 -9.77 -3.98 -14.94
C PHE A 363 -11.26 -4.27 -15.07
N GLU A 364 -12.08 -3.23 -15.08
CA GLU A 364 -13.45 -3.32 -15.58
C GLU A 364 -13.44 -3.10 -17.11
N VAL A 365 -13.96 -4.09 -17.83
CA VAL A 365 -13.96 -4.15 -19.30
C VAL A 365 -15.39 -4.03 -19.80
N ARG A 366 -15.60 -3.16 -20.77
CA ARG A 366 -16.90 -2.90 -21.37
C ARG A 366 -16.82 -2.90 -22.88
N LYS A 367 -17.74 -3.63 -23.53
CA LYS A 367 -17.94 -3.59 -24.98
C LYS A 367 -19.32 -3.04 -25.29
N SER A 368 -19.34 -1.88 -25.94
CA SER A 368 -20.55 -1.10 -26.17
C SER A 368 -20.92 -1.11 -27.64
N TYR A 369 -22.18 -1.43 -27.93
CA TYR A 369 -22.73 -1.49 -29.27
C TYR A 369 -23.60 -0.27 -29.55
N ALA A 370 -23.40 0.34 -30.72
CA ALA A 370 -24.18 1.49 -31.14
C ALA A 370 -25.65 1.13 -31.38
N ALA A 371 -26.53 2.12 -31.17
CA ALA A 371 -27.94 2.00 -31.52
C ALA A 371 -28.11 1.68 -33.03
N HIS A 372 -29.12 0.89 -33.37
CA HIS A 372 -29.46 0.53 -34.76
C HIS A 372 -28.45 -0.36 -35.52
N GLY A 373 -27.47 -0.94 -34.81
CA GLY A 373 -26.95 -2.27 -35.14
C GLY A 373 -26.21 -2.42 -36.48
N THR A 374 -25.17 -1.63 -36.71
CA THR A 374 -24.20 -1.87 -37.80
C THR A 374 -23.23 -3.03 -37.51
N GLY A 375 -23.23 -3.56 -36.27
CA GLY A 375 -22.22 -4.52 -35.81
C GLY A 375 -20.92 -3.86 -35.34
N GLU A 376 -20.87 -2.52 -35.35
CA GLU A 376 -19.80 -1.73 -34.76
C GLU A 376 -19.92 -1.70 -33.24
N TYR A 377 -18.77 -1.67 -32.58
CA TYR A 377 -18.68 -1.56 -31.14
C TYR A 377 -17.44 -0.77 -30.75
N THR A 378 -17.47 -0.22 -29.55
CA THR A 378 -16.31 0.33 -28.88
C THR A 378 -15.91 -0.58 -27.73
N LEU A 379 -14.63 -0.92 -27.65
CA LEU A 379 -14.04 -1.58 -26.49
C LEU A 379 -13.48 -0.49 -25.57
N SER A 380 -13.87 -0.52 -24.32
CA SER A 380 -13.34 0.36 -23.28
C SER A 380 -12.94 -0.48 -22.08
N TYR A 381 -11.85 -0.11 -21.42
CA TYR A 381 -11.40 -0.76 -20.21
C TYR A 381 -10.74 0.28 -19.31
N HIS A 382 -10.89 0.11 -18.01
CA HIS A 382 -10.32 1.00 -17.00
C HIS A 382 -9.68 0.19 -15.89
N GLU A 383 -8.56 0.70 -15.37
CA GLU A 383 -7.86 0.05 -14.26
C GLU A 383 -8.31 0.68 -12.94
N ASP A 384 -9.17 -0.02 -12.21
CA ASP A 384 -9.82 0.53 -11.01
C ASP A 384 -9.00 0.34 -9.75
N TYR A 385 -8.30 -0.80 -9.66
CA TYR A 385 -7.61 -1.17 -8.43
C TYR A 385 -6.26 -1.83 -8.71
N ARG A 386 -5.32 -1.58 -7.81
CA ARG A 386 -4.07 -2.33 -7.69
C ARG A 386 -3.95 -2.96 -6.32
N ALA A 387 -3.51 -4.20 -6.25
CA ALA A 387 -3.13 -4.85 -5.01
C ALA A 387 -1.65 -5.24 -5.08
N VAL A 388 -0.88 -4.88 -4.06
CA VAL A 388 0.55 -5.18 -3.97
C VAL A 388 0.75 -6.14 -2.82
N PHE A 389 1.37 -7.28 -3.10
CA PHE A 389 1.75 -8.24 -2.07
C PHE A 389 3.20 -8.02 -1.62
N GLN A 390 3.38 -7.86 -0.30
CA GLN A 390 4.67 -7.84 0.39
C GLN A 390 4.60 -8.90 1.50
N GLU A 391 4.37 -8.49 2.75
CA GLU A 391 3.97 -9.39 3.86
C GLU A 391 2.46 -9.64 3.87
N LYS A 392 1.71 -8.64 3.39
CA LYS A 392 0.25 -8.65 3.24
C LYS A 392 -0.15 -7.87 2.00
N PHE A 393 -1.42 -7.97 1.62
CA PHE A 393 -1.97 -7.19 0.52
C PHE A 393 -2.22 -5.74 0.94
N HIS A 394 -1.68 -4.81 0.16
CA HIS A 394 -1.97 -3.38 0.21
C HIS A 394 -2.75 -2.99 -1.04
N PHE A 395 -3.84 -2.25 -0.87
CA PHE A 395 -4.77 -1.93 -1.96
C PHE A 395 -4.67 -0.46 -2.34
N TYR A 396 -4.75 -0.18 -3.63
CA TYR A 396 -4.61 1.17 -4.20
C TYR A 396 -5.71 1.42 -5.22
N TYR A 397 -6.17 2.67 -5.29
CA TYR A 397 -7.18 3.12 -6.24
C TYR A 397 -6.77 4.47 -6.85
N PRO A 398 -7.16 4.78 -8.09
CA PRO A 398 -6.83 6.04 -8.73
C PRO A 398 -7.68 7.18 -8.14
N VAL A 399 -7.07 8.33 -7.90
CA VAL A 399 -7.74 9.56 -7.46
C VAL A 399 -7.13 10.75 -8.17
N TYR A 400 -7.97 11.68 -8.63
CA TYR A 400 -7.48 12.95 -9.14
C TYR A 400 -6.83 13.77 -8.02
N SER A 401 -5.55 14.10 -8.18
CA SER A 401 -4.81 14.90 -7.22
C SER A 401 -4.67 16.32 -7.73
N CYS A 402 -5.37 17.26 -7.10
CA CYS A 402 -5.19 18.69 -7.39
C CYS A 402 -3.74 19.16 -7.18
N LEU A 403 -2.96 18.45 -6.35
CA LEU A 403 -1.54 18.77 -6.13
C LEU A 403 -0.63 18.36 -7.28
N ALA A 404 -1.01 17.33 -8.04
CA ALA A 404 -0.22 16.82 -9.16
C ALA A 404 -0.87 17.12 -10.52
N HIS A 405 -2.07 17.71 -10.53
CA HIS A 405 -2.90 17.98 -11.70
C HIS A 405 -3.08 16.74 -12.61
N LYS A 406 -3.17 15.55 -11.99
CA LYS A 406 -3.33 14.27 -12.68
C LYS A 406 -3.92 13.22 -11.73
N ASN A 407 -4.37 12.11 -12.29
CA ASN A 407 -4.72 10.92 -11.52
C ASN A 407 -3.46 10.30 -10.90
N VAL A 408 -3.52 10.03 -9.60
CA VAL A 408 -2.46 9.35 -8.85
C VAL A 408 -3.04 8.15 -8.12
N TRP A 409 -2.21 7.14 -7.88
CA TRP A 409 -2.59 6.02 -7.03
C TRP A 409 -2.57 6.44 -5.56
N LYS A 410 -3.60 6.05 -4.83
CA LYS A 410 -3.71 6.28 -3.38
C LYS A 410 -3.97 4.96 -2.69
N GLU A 411 -3.24 4.70 -1.61
CA GLU A 411 -3.49 3.54 -0.76
C GLU A 411 -4.87 3.66 -0.10
N LYS A 412 -5.67 2.61 -0.23
CA LYS A 412 -6.97 2.46 0.40
C LYS A 412 -6.79 1.70 1.71
N TYR A 413 -7.20 2.31 2.81
CA TYR A 413 -7.37 1.59 4.06
C TYR A 413 -8.64 0.73 3.95
N ILE A 414 -8.48 -0.58 4.14
CA ILE A 414 -9.57 -1.54 4.19
C ILE A 414 -9.99 -1.69 5.65
N ASP A 415 -11.19 -1.22 5.98
CA ASP A 415 -11.77 -1.39 7.32
C ASP A 415 -12.14 -2.88 7.54
N PRO A 416 -11.60 -3.55 8.56
CA PRO A 416 -11.99 -4.92 8.90
C PRO A 416 -13.46 -5.05 9.28
N TYR A 417 -14.09 -3.96 9.74
CA TYR A 417 -15.49 -3.95 10.18
C TYR A 417 -16.44 -3.36 9.15
N PHE A 418 -16.01 -3.25 7.89
CA PHE A 418 -16.77 -2.57 6.84
C PHE A 418 -18.21 -3.10 6.69
N HIS A 419 -18.37 -4.43 6.66
CA HIS A 419 -19.68 -5.08 6.52
C HIS A 419 -20.64 -4.79 7.68
N TYR A 420 -20.14 -4.50 8.88
CA TYR A 420 -20.96 -4.17 10.05
C TYR A 420 -21.34 -2.69 10.11
N ARG A 421 -20.57 -1.81 9.46
CA ARG A 421 -20.80 -0.36 9.46
C ARG A 421 -21.57 0.15 8.25
N TYR A 422 -21.54 -0.58 7.15
CA TYR A 422 -22.13 -0.17 5.88
C TYR A 422 -23.05 -1.25 5.34
N HIS A 423 -24.28 -0.86 5.00
CA HIS A 423 -25.35 -1.78 4.57
C HIS A 423 -25.86 -1.51 3.15
N LEU A 424 -25.21 -0.62 2.39
CA LEU A 424 -25.62 -0.30 1.02
C LEU A 424 -24.96 -1.27 0.04
N ASP A 425 -25.74 -1.89 -0.84
CA ASP A 425 -25.26 -2.90 -1.77
C ASP A 425 -24.09 -2.41 -2.64
N TYR A 426 -24.13 -1.16 -3.11
CA TYR A 426 -23.06 -0.60 -3.93
C TYR A 426 -21.75 -0.41 -3.15
N THR A 427 -21.80 -0.10 -1.85
CA THR A 427 -20.60 0.06 -1.03
C THR A 427 -19.99 -1.30 -0.71
N ILE A 428 -20.83 -2.30 -0.44
CA ILE A 428 -20.43 -3.69 -0.24
C ILE A 428 -19.78 -4.24 -1.51
N LYS A 429 -20.40 -4.04 -2.67
CA LYS A 429 -19.86 -4.48 -3.97
C LYS A 429 -18.49 -3.86 -4.24
N ALA A 430 -18.35 -2.54 -4.09
CA ALA A 430 -17.06 -1.87 -4.28
C ALA A 430 -15.97 -2.38 -3.31
N TYR A 431 -16.35 -2.66 -2.06
CA TYR A 431 -15.45 -3.27 -1.07
C TYR A 431 -15.05 -4.70 -1.45
N GLN A 432 -15.98 -5.51 -1.92
CA GLN A 432 -15.70 -6.87 -2.39
C GLN A 432 -14.80 -6.83 -3.63
N THR A 433 -15.11 -5.98 -4.63
CA THR A 433 -14.28 -5.83 -5.83
C THR A 433 -12.84 -5.47 -5.47
N ILE A 434 -12.60 -4.50 -4.59
CA ILE A 434 -11.23 -4.12 -4.20
C ILE A 434 -10.52 -5.22 -3.39
N THR A 435 -11.21 -5.89 -2.46
CA THR A 435 -10.58 -6.86 -1.55
C THR A 435 -10.42 -8.25 -2.14
N GLN A 436 -11.27 -8.63 -3.10
CA GLN A 436 -11.25 -9.93 -3.77
C GLN A 436 -10.56 -9.86 -5.13
N MET A 437 -10.63 -8.70 -5.81
CA MET A 437 -10.28 -8.54 -7.23
C MET A 437 -10.89 -9.66 -8.09
N PRO A 438 -12.23 -9.67 -8.24
CA PRO A 438 -12.91 -10.63 -9.10
C PRO A 438 -12.47 -10.44 -10.55
N GLY A 439 -12.58 -11.51 -11.33
CA GLY A 439 -12.44 -11.44 -12.78
C GLY A 439 -11.61 -12.57 -13.36
N MET A 440 -11.59 -12.60 -14.69
CA MET A 440 -10.79 -13.54 -15.45
C MET A 440 -9.31 -13.18 -15.34
N VAL A 441 -8.44 -14.16 -15.11
CA VAL A 441 -7.00 -13.91 -14.92
C VAL A 441 -6.26 -14.03 -16.24
N TYR A 442 -5.37 -13.08 -16.54
CA TYR A 442 -4.52 -13.15 -17.73
C TYR A 442 -3.50 -14.30 -17.62
N PRO A 443 -3.58 -15.37 -18.45
CA PRO A 443 -2.83 -16.61 -18.20
C PRO A 443 -1.39 -16.60 -18.69
N TYR A 444 -1.04 -15.68 -19.60
CA TYR A 444 0.14 -15.83 -20.46
C TYR A 444 1.48 -15.45 -19.82
N ASN A 445 1.48 -14.81 -18.65
CA ASN A 445 2.70 -14.38 -17.94
C ASN A 445 2.85 -14.95 -16.53
N LEU A 446 1.87 -15.71 -16.03
CA LEU A 446 1.79 -16.13 -14.61
C LEU A 446 3.04 -16.88 -14.12
N LYS A 447 3.52 -17.88 -14.86
CA LYS A 447 4.73 -18.65 -14.50
C LYS A 447 5.95 -17.76 -14.25
N ASN A 448 6.15 -16.75 -15.10
CA ASN A 448 7.29 -15.83 -14.99
C ASN A 448 7.09 -14.82 -13.86
N VAL A 449 5.85 -14.42 -13.60
CA VAL A 449 5.51 -13.45 -12.57
C VAL A 449 5.71 -14.01 -11.16
N PHE A 450 5.36 -15.29 -10.96
CA PHE A 450 5.47 -15.94 -9.66
C PHE A 450 6.87 -16.45 -9.30
N LYS A 451 7.75 -16.65 -10.27
CA LYS A 451 9.13 -17.11 -10.03
C LYS A 451 9.86 -16.24 -9.01
N GLY A 452 10.45 -16.83 -7.96
CA GLY A 452 11.16 -16.11 -6.90
C GLY A 452 10.27 -15.29 -5.98
N THR A 453 8.97 -15.64 -5.90
CA THR A 453 8.00 -15.06 -4.96
C THR A 453 7.39 -16.18 -4.12
N PRO A 454 6.70 -15.89 -3.02
CA PRO A 454 5.99 -16.93 -2.24
C PRO A 454 4.95 -17.74 -3.05
N PHE A 455 4.57 -17.26 -4.23
CA PHE A 455 3.62 -17.91 -5.13
C PHE A 455 4.29 -18.76 -6.21
N GLU A 456 5.59 -19.03 -6.15
CA GLU A 456 6.32 -19.74 -7.23
C GLU A 456 5.68 -21.07 -7.63
N TYR A 457 5.16 -21.83 -6.66
CA TYR A 457 4.49 -23.11 -6.88
C TYR A 457 2.96 -22.99 -7.00
N CYS A 458 2.42 -21.78 -6.87
CA CYS A 458 0.99 -21.50 -6.98
C CYS A 458 0.44 -22.01 -8.32
N SER A 459 -0.53 -22.91 -8.25
CA SER A 459 -1.14 -23.58 -9.41
C SER A 459 -2.14 -22.71 -10.20
N LEU A 460 -2.22 -21.40 -9.94
CA LEU A 460 -3.18 -20.52 -10.60
C LEU A 460 -3.03 -20.55 -12.13
N ASP A 461 -1.80 -20.69 -12.64
CA ASP A 461 -1.57 -20.77 -14.08
C ASP A 461 -2.18 -22.05 -14.70
N TYR A 462 -2.11 -23.17 -14.00
CA TYR A 462 -2.75 -24.43 -14.39
C TYR A 462 -4.27 -24.31 -14.31
N PHE A 463 -4.80 -23.73 -13.22
CA PHE A 463 -6.24 -23.52 -13.05
C PHE A 463 -6.82 -22.72 -14.22
N VAL A 464 -6.26 -21.55 -14.50
CA VAL A 464 -6.80 -20.62 -15.50
C VAL A 464 -6.67 -21.17 -16.91
N LYS A 465 -5.61 -21.93 -17.21
CA LYS A 465 -5.45 -22.55 -18.55
C LYS A 465 -6.50 -23.62 -18.84
N ASN A 466 -6.93 -24.36 -17.82
CA ASN A 466 -7.97 -25.39 -17.93
C ASN A 466 -9.37 -24.80 -17.77
N ASN A 467 -9.51 -23.67 -17.08
CA ASN A 467 -10.77 -23.00 -16.79
C ASN A 467 -10.77 -21.55 -17.34
N ARG A 468 -10.50 -21.40 -18.64
CA ARG A 468 -10.19 -20.10 -19.26
C ARG A 468 -11.27 -19.03 -19.16
N PHE A 469 -12.52 -19.41 -18.88
CA PHE A 469 -13.67 -18.49 -18.86
C PHE A 469 -14.29 -18.36 -17.47
N VAL A 470 -13.56 -18.76 -16.42
CA VAL A 470 -14.01 -18.66 -15.03
C VAL A 470 -13.46 -17.37 -14.41
N GLU A 471 -14.35 -16.57 -13.84
CA GLU A 471 -13.97 -15.43 -13.00
C GLU A 471 -13.57 -15.92 -11.60
N LEU A 472 -12.50 -15.35 -11.04
CA LEU A 472 -11.96 -15.75 -9.75
C LEU A 472 -11.81 -14.55 -8.81
N PRO A 473 -12.08 -14.70 -7.51
CA PRO A 473 -11.62 -13.74 -6.50
C PRO A 473 -10.10 -13.90 -6.31
N VAL A 474 -9.30 -13.28 -7.17
CA VAL A 474 -7.85 -13.56 -7.30
C VAL A 474 -7.08 -13.33 -6.01
N VAL A 475 -7.41 -12.27 -5.26
CA VAL A 475 -6.75 -12.00 -3.97
C VAL A 475 -7.08 -13.08 -2.96
N TYR A 476 -8.32 -13.59 -2.95
CA TYR A 476 -8.70 -14.69 -2.05
C TYR A 476 -7.98 -15.97 -2.44
N TYR A 477 -7.92 -16.31 -3.74
CA TYR A 477 -7.14 -17.45 -4.20
C TYR A 477 -5.70 -17.43 -3.68
N LEU A 478 -5.01 -16.29 -3.83
CA LEU A 478 -3.64 -16.15 -3.37
C LEU A 478 -3.51 -16.20 -1.84
N LYS A 479 -4.46 -15.63 -1.09
CA LYS A 479 -4.49 -15.72 0.37
C LYS A 479 -4.74 -17.16 0.84
N THR A 480 -5.69 -17.85 0.23
CA THR A 480 -6.02 -19.25 0.52
C THR A 480 -4.83 -20.14 0.25
N TYR A 481 -4.13 -19.96 -0.88
CA TYR A 481 -2.89 -20.69 -1.17
C TYR A 481 -1.82 -20.51 -0.07
N LEU A 482 -1.63 -19.29 0.45
CA LEU A 482 -0.66 -19.03 1.51
C LEU A 482 -1.04 -19.70 2.84
N LYS A 483 -2.33 -19.85 3.12
CA LYS A 483 -2.85 -20.51 4.32
C LYS A 483 -2.92 -22.03 4.19
N PHE A 484 -3.26 -22.51 2.99
CA PHE A 484 -3.54 -23.90 2.69
C PHE A 484 -2.83 -24.31 1.39
N PRO A 485 -1.53 -24.66 1.46
CA PRO A 485 -0.74 -25.01 0.28
C PRO A 485 -1.25 -26.23 -0.50
N LEU A 486 -2.01 -27.13 0.14
CA LEU A 486 -2.69 -28.27 -0.52
C LEU A 486 -3.65 -27.83 -1.64
N LEU A 487 -4.08 -26.55 -1.66
CA LEU A 487 -4.81 -25.95 -2.78
C LEU A 487 -4.07 -26.19 -4.11
N GLU A 488 -2.74 -26.16 -4.10
CA GLU A 488 -1.91 -26.45 -5.28
C GLU A 488 -2.16 -27.84 -5.83
N GLN A 489 -2.21 -28.83 -4.95
CA GLN A 489 -2.37 -30.24 -5.32
C GLN A 489 -3.78 -30.53 -5.83
N PHE A 490 -4.80 -29.97 -5.19
CA PHE A 490 -6.18 -30.08 -5.68
C PHE A 490 -6.29 -29.61 -7.12
N VAL A 491 -5.73 -28.43 -7.42
CA VAL A 491 -5.75 -27.88 -8.77
C VAL A 491 -4.95 -28.73 -9.75
N LYS A 492 -3.75 -29.20 -9.37
CA LYS A 492 -2.93 -30.08 -10.23
C LYS A 492 -3.57 -31.45 -10.48
N GLN A 493 -4.44 -31.92 -9.59
CA GLN A 493 -5.20 -33.15 -9.72
C GLN A 493 -6.59 -32.93 -10.35
N ASN A 494 -6.81 -31.80 -11.03
CA ASN A 494 -8.09 -31.45 -11.67
C ASN A 494 -9.31 -31.36 -10.74
N MET A 495 -9.08 -31.24 -9.42
CA MET A 495 -10.13 -31.01 -8.41
C MET A 495 -10.42 -29.50 -8.31
N PHE A 496 -10.75 -28.88 -9.44
CA PHE A 496 -10.96 -27.43 -9.55
C PHE A 496 -12.17 -26.95 -8.72
N TYR A 497 -13.22 -27.76 -8.61
CA TYR A 497 -14.43 -27.37 -7.89
C TYR A 497 -14.21 -27.32 -6.38
N ILE A 498 -13.54 -28.32 -5.79
CA ILE A 498 -13.08 -28.26 -4.39
C ILE A 498 -12.18 -27.04 -4.17
N ALA A 499 -11.22 -26.80 -5.07
CA ALA A 499 -10.33 -25.66 -4.96
C ALA A 499 -11.08 -24.32 -4.95
N LEU A 500 -12.17 -24.19 -5.72
CA LEU A 500 -13.05 -23.02 -5.71
C LEU A 500 -13.83 -22.90 -4.41
N GLU A 501 -14.42 -23.98 -3.91
CA GLU A 501 -15.18 -23.96 -2.65
C GLU A 501 -14.30 -23.55 -1.46
N CYS A 502 -13.03 -24.00 -1.44
CA CYS A 502 -12.03 -23.57 -0.44
C CYS A 502 -11.77 -22.06 -0.42
N LEU A 503 -12.08 -21.32 -1.49
CA LEU A 503 -11.88 -19.87 -1.52
C LEU A 503 -12.94 -19.13 -0.69
N TYR A 504 -14.14 -19.69 -0.60
CA TYR A 504 -15.29 -19.08 0.07
C TYR A 504 -15.50 -19.64 1.48
N GLN A 505 -15.24 -20.94 1.64
CA GLN A 505 -15.47 -21.68 2.89
C GLN A 505 -14.28 -22.62 3.12
N LEU A 506 -13.15 -22.08 3.56
CA LEU A 506 -12.06 -22.90 4.08
C LEU A 506 -12.40 -23.26 5.53
N PRO A 507 -12.60 -24.56 5.87
CA PRO A 507 -12.82 -24.96 7.26
C PRO A 507 -11.59 -24.60 8.11
N ASN A 508 -11.80 -24.09 9.33
CA ASN A 508 -10.69 -23.76 10.23
C ASN A 508 -9.79 -24.99 10.51
N GLU A 509 -10.40 -26.17 10.57
CA GLU A 509 -9.71 -27.46 10.72
C GLU A 509 -8.70 -27.74 9.59
N TRP A 510 -8.92 -27.16 8.41
CA TRP A 510 -8.03 -27.33 7.26
C TRP A 510 -6.88 -26.33 7.27
N GLU A 511 -7.00 -25.19 7.96
CA GLU A 511 -5.92 -24.20 8.11
C GLU A 511 -4.76 -24.73 8.97
N GLU A 512 -5.02 -25.68 9.87
CA GLU A 512 -4.03 -26.20 10.84
C GLU A 512 -3.41 -27.55 10.44
N THR A 513 -3.86 -28.14 9.33
CA THR A 513 -3.37 -29.45 8.90
C THR A 513 -1.90 -29.38 8.44
N LYS A 514 -1.13 -30.41 8.81
CA LYS A 514 0.21 -30.66 8.26
C LYS A 514 0.21 -31.73 7.18
N GLU A 515 -0.97 -32.27 6.82
CA GLU A 515 -1.07 -33.28 5.80
C GLU A 515 -0.67 -32.69 4.45
N THR A 516 0.18 -33.42 3.72
CA THR A 516 0.68 -33.02 2.40
C THR A 516 0.18 -33.94 1.29
N ASN A 517 -0.50 -35.02 1.63
CA ASN A 517 -1.10 -35.95 0.70
C ASN A 517 -2.62 -35.71 0.58
N THR A 518 -3.07 -35.34 -0.62
CA THR A 518 -4.50 -35.10 -0.91
C THR A 518 -5.42 -36.24 -0.47
N ARG A 519 -5.02 -37.49 -0.68
CA ARG A 519 -5.86 -38.66 -0.40
C ARG A 519 -6.02 -38.86 1.11
N HIS A 520 -4.92 -38.79 1.85
CA HIS A 520 -4.93 -38.89 3.31
C HIS A 520 -5.73 -37.75 3.92
N PHE A 521 -5.56 -36.54 3.39
CA PHE A 521 -6.31 -35.37 3.81
C PHE A 521 -7.82 -35.55 3.62
N LEU A 522 -8.25 -36.03 2.45
CA LEU A 522 -9.66 -36.26 2.15
C LEU A 522 -10.24 -37.51 2.86
N GLY A 523 -9.40 -38.38 3.45
CA GLY A 523 -9.87 -39.57 4.15
C GLY A 523 -10.65 -40.57 3.28
N ILE A 524 -10.34 -40.64 1.98
CA ILE A 524 -10.98 -41.53 1.00
C ILE A 524 -9.95 -42.45 0.34
N ASN A 525 -10.37 -43.62 -0.15
CA ASN A 525 -9.46 -44.51 -0.87
C ASN A 525 -9.03 -43.95 -2.25
N SER A 526 -8.09 -44.64 -2.90
CA SER A 526 -7.55 -44.23 -4.21
C SER A 526 -8.61 -44.22 -5.32
N ARG A 527 -9.58 -45.14 -5.27
CA ARG A 527 -10.66 -45.24 -6.25
C ARG A 527 -11.57 -44.01 -6.17
N TYR A 528 -12.05 -43.64 -4.98
CA TYR A 528 -12.90 -42.47 -4.80
C TYR A 528 -12.14 -41.16 -5.08
N CYS A 529 -10.87 -41.08 -4.70
CA CYS A 529 -10.03 -39.94 -5.07
C CYS A 529 -9.92 -39.77 -6.60
N SER A 530 -9.78 -40.88 -7.33
CA SER A 530 -9.77 -40.87 -8.80
C SER A 530 -11.11 -40.45 -9.41
N ILE A 531 -12.24 -40.94 -8.88
CA ILE A 531 -13.59 -40.53 -9.32
C ILE A 531 -13.78 -39.02 -9.09
N LEU A 532 -13.42 -38.54 -7.90
CA LEU A 532 -13.54 -37.14 -7.53
C LEU A 532 -12.76 -36.22 -8.48
N SER A 533 -11.53 -36.60 -8.80
CA SER A 533 -10.68 -35.91 -9.78
C SER A 533 -11.25 -35.98 -11.21
N LYS A 534 -11.64 -37.17 -11.68
CA LYS A 534 -12.13 -37.43 -13.05
C LYS A 534 -13.40 -36.66 -13.36
N TYR A 535 -14.30 -36.56 -12.40
CA TYR A 535 -15.58 -35.87 -12.56
C TYR A 535 -15.58 -34.44 -12.00
N ASN A 536 -14.44 -33.96 -11.47
CA ASN A 536 -14.28 -32.64 -10.86
C ASN A 536 -15.39 -32.34 -9.83
N MET A 537 -15.63 -33.29 -8.92
CA MET A 537 -16.67 -33.18 -7.89
C MET A 537 -16.25 -32.24 -6.75
N GLY A 538 -17.21 -31.76 -5.95
CA GLY A 538 -17.01 -30.80 -4.86
C GLY A 538 -16.96 -31.43 -3.47
N ILE A 539 -16.97 -30.58 -2.44
CA ILE A 539 -16.96 -30.93 -1.02
C ILE A 539 -18.24 -31.70 -0.63
N ARG A 540 -19.37 -31.39 -1.27
CA ARG A 540 -20.63 -32.10 -1.01
C ARG A 540 -20.54 -33.56 -1.42
N GLU A 541 -20.17 -33.82 -2.67
CA GLU A 541 -19.97 -35.15 -3.23
C GLU A 541 -18.86 -35.90 -2.49
N TRP A 542 -17.76 -35.22 -2.14
CA TRP A 542 -16.69 -35.79 -1.34
C TRP A 542 -17.21 -36.42 -0.04
N GLY A 543 -18.06 -35.72 0.71
CA GLY A 543 -18.58 -36.31 1.96
C GLY A 543 -19.61 -37.42 1.74
N VAL A 544 -20.26 -37.51 0.57
CA VAL A 544 -21.00 -38.71 0.17
C VAL A 544 -20.03 -39.88 -0.01
N LEU A 545 -18.90 -39.67 -0.70
CA LEU A 545 -17.87 -40.70 -0.90
C LEU A 545 -17.25 -41.15 0.42
N GLN A 546 -16.98 -40.23 1.36
CA GLN A 546 -16.51 -40.57 2.71
C GLN A 546 -17.51 -41.47 3.45
N LYS A 547 -18.81 -41.18 3.31
CA LYS A 547 -19.86 -41.98 3.95
C LYS A 547 -19.98 -43.36 3.29
N MET A 548 -19.92 -43.43 1.96
CA MET A 548 -19.88 -44.70 1.21
C MET A 548 -18.67 -45.56 1.61
N GLU A 549 -17.49 -44.95 1.80
CA GLU A 549 -16.29 -45.64 2.31
C GLU A 549 -16.55 -46.22 3.72
N LYS A 550 -17.09 -45.39 4.63
CA LYS A 550 -17.38 -45.79 6.01
C LYS A 550 -18.40 -46.94 6.08
N LEU A 551 -19.42 -46.89 5.22
CA LEU A 551 -20.47 -47.91 5.12
C LEU A 551 -20.09 -49.10 4.22
N LYS A 552 -18.88 -49.10 3.64
CA LYS A 552 -18.39 -50.14 2.72
C LYS A 552 -19.33 -50.42 1.54
N ILE A 553 -19.92 -49.36 0.99
CA ILE A 553 -20.85 -49.45 -0.14
C ILE A 553 -20.06 -49.62 -1.44
N HIS A 554 -20.34 -50.69 -2.18
CA HIS A 554 -19.68 -51.00 -3.44
C HIS A 554 -20.59 -50.74 -4.64
N LEU A 555 -20.44 -49.56 -5.25
CA LEU A 555 -21.11 -49.16 -6.50
C LEU A 555 -20.08 -48.99 -7.63
N SER A 556 -20.52 -49.05 -8.88
CA SER A 556 -19.71 -48.68 -10.06
C SER A 556 -19.47 -47.17 -10.13
N GLU A 557 -18.50 -46.72 -10.94
CA GLU A 557 -18.23 -45.27 -11.11
C GLU A 557 -19.46 -44.51 -11.64
N GLN A 558 -20.20 -45.11 -12.57
CA GLN A 558 -21.38 -44.50 -13.18
C GLN A 558 -22.54 -44.38 -12.18
N GLU A 559 -22.74 -45.39 -11.33
CA GLU A 559 -23.76 -45.35 -10.27
C GLU A 559 -23.42 -44.32 -9.20
N ILE A 560 -22.15 -44.19 -8.81
CA ILE A 560 -21.70 -43.15 -7.87
C ILE A 560 -21.95 -41.76 -8.46
N PHE A 561 -21.57 -41.54 -9.72
CA PHE A 561 -21.80 -40.26 -10.38
C PHE A 561 -23.29 -39.94 -10.54
N ALA A 562 -24.11 -40.94 -10.90
CA ALA A 562 -25.56 -40.79 -11.00
C ALA A 562 -26.19 -40.50 -9.63
N TYR A 563 -25.76 -41.18 -8.58
CA TYR A 563 -26.21 -40.95 -7.21
C TYR A 563 -25.94 -39.50 -6.78
N CYS A 564 -24.70 -39.03 -6.93
CA CYS A 564 -24.33 -37.66 -6.59
C CYS A 564 -25.15 -36.62 -7.36
N LYS A 565 -25.52 -36.90 -8.61
CA LYS A 565 -26.35 -36.01 -9.44
C LYS A 565 -27.84 -36.04 -9.12
N ILE A 566 -28.42 -37.23 -8.90
CA ILE A 566 -29.86 -37.42 -8.70
C ILE A 566 -30.28 -36.92 -7.33
N PHE A 567 -29.46 -37.19 -6.31
CA PHE A 567 -29.80 -36.88 -4.93
C PHE A 567 -29.14 -35.59 -4.43
N GLU A 568 -28.59 -34.76 -5.32
CA GLU A 568 -27.89 -33.50 -4.97
C GLU A 568 -26.86 -33.67 -3.82
N SER A 569 -26.20 -34.82 -3.78
CA SER A 569 -25.28 -35.19 -2.70
C SER A 569 -25.92 -35.31 -1.29
N ASN A 570 -27.21 -35.67 -1.21
CA ASN A 570 -27.90 -35.93 0.05
C ASN A 570 -27.26 -37.11 0.81
N ARG A 571 -26.65 -36.80 1.95
CA ARG A 571 -25.95 -37.75 2.81
C ARG A 571 -26.91 -38.54 3.69
N ASP A 572 -28.07 -37.99 4.01
CA ASP A 572 -29.04 -38.56 4.97
C ASP A 572 -29.78 -39.75 4.35
N PHE A 573 -29.88 -39.80 3.01
CA PHE A 573 -30.43 -40.98 2.32
C PHE A 573 -29.60 -42.25 2.55
N LEU A 574 -28.32 -42.11 2.89
CA LEU A 574 -27.45 -43.23 3.27
C LEU A 574 -27.64 -43.68 4.74
N GLU A 575 -28.54 -43.05 5.51
CA GLU A 575 -28.93 -43.45 6.88
C GLU A 575 -30.21 -44.29 6.94
N LEU A 576 -30.92 -44.44 5.82
CA LEU A 576 -32.15 -45.24 5.74
C LEU A 576 -31.89 -46.76 5.61
N ASN A 577 -30.66 -47.22 5.90
CA ASN A 577 -30.26 -48.64 5.90
C ASN A 577 -29.68 -49.06 7.24
#